data_AF-A0A355GF37-F1
#
_entry.id   AF-A0A355GF37-F1
#
_cell.length_a   1.000
_cell.length_b   1.000
_cell.length_c   1.000
_cell.angle_alpha   90.00
_cell.angle_beta   90.00
_cell.angle_gamma   90.00
#
_symmetry.space_group_name_H-M   'P 1'
#
loop_
_entity.id
_entity.type
_entity.pdbx_description
1 polymer ?
#
loop_
_entity_poly.entity_id
_entity_poly.type
_entity_poly.pdbx_seq_one_letter_code
_entity_poly.pdbx_strand_id
1 'polypeptide(L)'
;ASHQTDETDLMPYDLLDWIERAAIRDKHGPLDVYRLAQAQFPDYQSAPLSGWVIRFFQLWSRNQWKRERYAPSFHLDDENLDPKTWCRFPILSGSFEQELEELRAFVDQEGAN
;
A
#
# COMPACT_ATOMS: atom_id res chain seq x y z
N ALA A 1 1.44 -12.35 28.19
CA ALA A 1 1.63 -11.18 27.32
C ALA A 1 1.45 -11.66 25.89
N SER A 2 0.52 -11.07 25.13
CA SER A 2 0.32 -11.42 23.72
C SER A 2 1.57 -11.00 22.93
N HIS A 3 2.15 -11.91 22.14
CA HIS A 3 3.25 -11.60 21.23
C HIS A 3 2.70 -10.72 20.10
N GLN A 4 2.76 -9.40 20.29
CA GLN A 4 2.49 -8.45 19.22
C GLN A 4 3.67 -8.51 18.23
N THR A 5 3.40 -8.89 16.99
CA THR A 5 4.34 -8.79 15.87
C THR A 5 3.87 -7.68 14.94
N ASP A 6 4.80 -6.85 14.45
CA ASP A 6 4.49 -5.71 13.59
C ASP A 6 3.77 -6.12 12.29
N GLU A 7 4.03 -7.33 11.79
CA GLU A 7 3.31 -7.96 10.67
C GLU A 7 1.81 -8.15 10.93
N THR A 8 1.41 -8.33 12.20
CA THR A 8 0.00 -8.46 12.56
C THR A 8 -0.74 -7.12 12.45
N ASP A 9 -0.06 -6.00 12.74
CA ASP A 9 -0.62 -4.66 12.64
C ASP A 9 -0.62 -4.13 11.19
N LEU A 10 0.45 -4.41 10.47
CA LEU A 10 0.66 -3.96 9.09
C LEU A 10 0.03 -4.95 8.10
N MET A 11 0.80 -5.94 7.70
CA MET A 11 0.50 -7.06 6.79
C MET A 11 1.80 -7.90 6.65
N PRO A 12 1.78 -9.08 5.99
CA PRO A 12 3.00 -9.81 5.66
C PRO A 12 4.00 -8.94 4.88
N TYR A 13 5.28 -8.95 5.26
CA TYR A 13 6.27 -8.04 4.67
C TYR A 13 6.54 -8.27 3.20
N ASP A 14 6.53 -9.53 2.73
CA ASP A 14 6.69 -9.83 1.30
C ASP A 14 5.58 -9.20 0.45
N LEU A 15 4.35 -9.18 0.99
CA LEU A 15 3.21 -8.53 0.35
C LEU A 15 3.33 -7.01 0.41
N LEU A 16 3.75 -6.46 1.56
CA LEU A 16 3.96 -5.01 1.72
C LEU A 16 5.01 -4.47 0.75
N ASP A 17 6.18 -5.11 0.66
CA ASP A 17 7.26 -4.73 -0.27
C ASP A 17 6.77 -4.77 -1.72
N TRP A 18 6.03 -5.83 -2.07
CA TRP A 18 5.48 -5.95 -3.41
C TRP A 18 4.43 -4.86 -3.72
N ILE A 19 3.51 -4.58 -2.78
CA ILE A 19 2.51 -3.51 -2.93
C ILE A 19 3.20 -2.15 -3.06
N GLU A 20 4.24 -1.89 -2.28
CA GLU A 20 5.01 -0.64 -2.34
C GLU A 20 5.60 -0.44 -3.73
N ARG A 21 6.24 -1.46 -4.30
CA ARG A 21 6.76 -1.39 -5.68
C ARG A 21 5.64 -1.14 -6.68
N ALA A 22 4.55 -1.92 -6.64
CA ALA A 22 3.45 -1.78 -7.58
C ALA A 22 2.80 -0.37 -7.51
N ALA A 23 2.57 0.15 -6.32
CA ALA A 23 1.89 1.43 -6.11
C ALA A 23 2.83 2.63 -6.31
N ILE A 24 4.07 2.56 -5.81
CA ILE A 24 4.97 3.70 -5.71
C ILE A 24 5.96 3.73 -6.87
N ARG A 25 6.54 2.60 -7.26
CA ARG A 25 7.43 2.53 -8.44
C ARG A 25 6.63 2.55 -9.73
N ASP A 26 5.72 1.59 -9.84
CA ASP A 26 5.00 1.31 -11.09
C ASP A 26 3.72 2.17 -11.24
N LYS A 27 3.38 2.93 -10.19
CA LYS A 27 2.28 3.91 -10.16
C LYS A 27 0.88 3.32 -10.39
N HIS A 28 0.67 2.06 -10.02
CA HIS A 28 -0.65 1.45 -10.07
C HIS A 28 -1.58 2.00 -8.98
N GLY A 29 -2.85 2.18 -9.34
CA GLY A 29 -3.89 2.55 -8.40
C GLY A 29 -4.35 1.38 -7.51
N PRO A 30 -5.11 1.63 -6.44
CA PRO A 30 -5.58 0.60 -5.50
C PRO A 30 -6.23 -0.62 -6.15
N LEU A 31 -7.13 -0.41 -7.12
CA LEU A 31 -7.81 -1.50 -7.81
C LEU A 31 -6.86 -2.35 -8.67
N ASP A 32 -5.94 -1.70 -9.38
CA ASP A 32 -4.95 -2.39 -10.21
C ASP A 32 -3.97 -3.20 -9.34
N VAL A 33 -3.49 -2.59 -8.25
CA VAL A 33 -2.64 -3.27 -7.26
C VAL A 33 -3.34 -4.50 -6.71
N TYR A 34 -4.63 -4.42 -6.35
CA TYR A 34 -5.39 -5.56 -5.86
C TYR A 34 -5.46 -6.70 -6.90
N ARG A 35 -5.82 -6.39 -8.15
CA ARG A 35 -5.89 -7.41 -9.22
C ARG A 35 -4.55 -8.06 -9.50
N LEU A 36 -3.49 -7.26 -9.56
CA LEU A 36 -2.12 -7.76 -9.74
C LEU A 36 -1.69 -8.62 -8.53
N ALA A 37 -2.07 -8.22 -7.31
CA ALA A 37 -1.76 -8.97 -6.10
C ALA A 37 -2.49 -10.33 -6.07
N GLN A 38 -3.74 -10.39 -6.53
CA GLN A 38 -4.47 -11.66 -6.65
C GLN A 38 -3.75 -12.64 -7.58
N ALA A 39 -3.20 -12.15 -8.70
CA ALA A 39 -2.44 -12.97 -9.63
C ALA A 39 -1.07 -13.39 -9.07
N GLN A 40 -0.39 -12.50 -8.36
CA GLN A 40 0.96 -12.73 -7.83
C GLN A 40 0.95 -13.61 -6.56
N PHE A 41 -0.09 -13.51 -5.74
CA PHE A 41 -0.22 -14.22 -4.47
C PHE A 41 -1.53 -15.03 -4.43
N PRO A 42 -1.63 -16.11 -5.22
CA PRO A 42 -2.86 -16.91 -5.33
C PRO A 42 -3.26 -17.61 -4.02
N ASP A 43 -2.32 -17.74 -3.07
CA ASP A 43 -2.56 -18.37 -1.77
C ASP A 43 -3.33 -17.46 -0.79
N TYR A 44 -3.36 -16.14 -1.04
CA TYR A 44 -4.13 -15.22 -0.21
C TYR A 44 -5.59 -15.15 -0.64
N GLN A 45 -6.49 -15.18 0.35
CA GLN A 45 -7.91 -14.97 0.11
C GLN A 45 -8.19 -13.51 -0.28
N SER A 46 -9.20 -13.29 -1.13
CA SER A 46 -9.58 -11.96 -1.63
C SER A 46 -9.91 -10.94 -0.52
N ALA A 47 -10.61 -11.36 0.55
CA ALA A 47 -11.00 -10.49 1.65
C ALA A 47 -9.82 -9.91 2.47
N PRO A 48 -8.87 -10.71 2.99
CA PRO A 48 -7.70 -10.15 3.66
C PRO A 48 -6.80 -9.36 2.69
N LEU A 49 -6.69 -9.79 1.43
CA LEU A 49 -5.86 -9.13 0.43
C LEU A 49 -6.32 -7.69 0.13
N SER A 50 -7.61 -7.51 -0.17
CA SER A 50 -8.21 -6.18 -0.36
C SER A 50 -8.06 -5.31 0.90
N GLY A 51 -8.23 -5.89 2.09
CA GLY A 51 -8.00 -5.20 3.36
C GLY A 51 -6.59 -4.65 3.52
N TRP A 52 -5.56 -5.41 3.13
CA TRP A 52 -4.17 -4.97 3.16
C TRP A 52 -3.86 -3.88 2.13
N VAL A 53 -4.40 -4.01 0.90
CA VAL A 53 -4.26 -2.97 -0.13
C VAL A 53 -4.89 -1.65 0.35
N ILE A 54 -6.13 -1.69 0.86
CA ILE A 54 -6.79 -0.50 1.40
C ILE A 54 -5.96 0.12 2.53
N ARG A 55 -5.48 -0.71 3.46
CA ARG A 55 -4.65 -0.26 4.59
C ARG A 55 -3.36 0.40 4.11
N PHE A 56 -2.69 -0.15 3.09
CA PHE A 56 -1.48 0.44 2.52
C PHE A 56 -1.72 1.87 2.06
N PHE A 57 -2.70 2.12 1.18
CA PHE A 57 -2.95 3.46 0.62
C PHE A 57 -3.39 4.48 1.67
N GLN A 58 -4.17 4.05 2.66
CA GLN A 58 -4.58 4.89 3.79
C GLN A 58 -3.38 5.28 4.66
N LEU A 59 -2.55 4.30 5.05
CA LEU A 59 -1.36 4.55 5.85
C LEU A 59 -0.32 5.33 5.08
N TRP A 60 -0.17 5.07 3.79
CA TRP A 60 0.71 5.81 2.90
C TRP A 60 0.35 7.29 2.95
N SER A 61 -0.86 7.66 2.56
CA SER A 61 -1.29 9.06 2.48
C SER A 61 -1.20 9.76 3.84
N ARG A 62 -1.75 9.13 4.88
CA ARG A 62 -1.80 9.71 6.23
C ARG A 62 -0.42 9.94 6.84
N ASN A 63 0.56 9.09 6.53
CA ASN A 63 1.90 9.17 7.11
C ASN A 63 2.90 9.96 6.24
N GLN A 64 2.48 10.64 5.16
CA GLN A 64 3.40 11.43 4.33
C GLN A 64 4.17 12.47 5.15
N TRP A 65 3.52 13.14 6.11
CA TRP A 65 4.18 14.11 6.99
C TRP A 65 5.37 13.52 7.77
N LYS A 66 5.38 12.21 8.04
CA LYS A 66 6.51 11.52 8.69
C LYS A 66 7.69 11.41 7.73
N ARG A 67 7.43 11.09 6.45
CA ARG A 67 8.46 10.97 5.39
C ARG A 67 9.13 12.30 5.09
N GLU A 68 8.38 13.40 5.11
CA GLU A 68 8.93 14.77 4.98
C GLU A 68 9.96 15.12 6.07
N ARG A 69 9.90 14.42 7.20
CA ARG A 69 10.76 14.62 8.37
C ARG A 69 11.84 13.54 8.50
N TYR A 70 12.08 12.74 7.47
CA TYR A 70 13.18 11.77 7.47
C TYR A 70 14.54 12.45 7.65
N ALA A 71 15.35 11.83 8.52
CA ALA A 71 16.75 12.17 8.64
C ALA A 71 17.48 11.77 7.34
N PRO A 72 18.57 12.45 6.96
CA PRO A 72 19.39 12.03 5.84
C PRO A 72 19.80 10.56 5.99
N SER A 73 19.55 9.76 4.97
CA SER A 73 19.89 8.34 4.90
C SER A 73 20.61 8.04 3.57
N PHE A 74 21.31 6.92 3.52
CA PHE A 74 21.95 6.46 2.29
C PHE A 74 20.91 5.89 1.33
N HIS A 75 21.08 6.17 0.04
CA HIS A 75 20.33 5.52 -1.03
C HIS A 75 21.07 4.21 -1.37
N LEU A 76 20.42 3.06 -1.16
CA LEU A 76 21.01 1.74 -1.38
C LEU A 76 20.44 1.01 -2.62
N ASP A 77 19.19 1.29 -2.96
CA ASP A 77 18.48 0.70 -4.10
C ASP A 77 18.32 1.70 -5.26
N ASP A 78 17.68 1.26 -6.35
CA ASP A 78 17.30 2.13 -7.48
C ASP A 78 16.17 3.12 -7.11
N GLU A 79 15.46 2.84 -6.02
CA GLU A 79 14.27 3.56 -5.56
C GLU A 79 14.32 3.86 -4.05
N ASN A 80 13.67 4.94 -3.63
CA ASN A 80 13.53 5.28 -2.21
C ASN A 80 12.28 6.10 -1.93
N LEU A 81 11.92 6.21 -0.65
CA LEU A 81 10.73 6.92 -0.18
C LEU A 81 11.02 8.34 0.34
N ASP A 82 12.22 8.88 0.11
CA ASP A 82 12.58 10.24 0.54
C ASP A 82 11.95 11.27 -0.42
N PRO A 83 11.07 12.15 0.08
CA PRO A 83 10.43 13.18 -0.74
C PRO A 83 11.42 14.21 -1.29
N LYS A 84 12.62 14.34 -0.70
CA LYS A 84 13.64 15.29 -1.16
C LYS A 84 14.38 14.81 -2.39
N THR A 85 14.42 13.50 -2.64
CA THR A 85 15.19 12.91 -3.74
C THR A 85 14.30 12.30 -4.81
N TRP A 86 13.44 11.33 -4.46
CA TRP A 86 12.76 10.49 -5.45
C TRP A 86 11.23 10.49 -5.29
N CYS A 87 10.70 10.20 -4.10
CA CYS A 87 9.25 10.01 -3.91
C CYS A 87 8.51 11.25 -3.41
N ARG A 88 8.28 12.23 -4.28
CA ARG A 88 7.47 13.41 -3.94
C ARG A 88 5.98 13.07 -3.90
N PHE A 89 5.36 13.21 -2.73
CA PHE A 89 3.93 13.02 -2.54
C PHE A 89 3.39 14.15 -1.62
N PRO A 90 2.21 14.73 -1.90
CA PRO A 90 1.69 15.84 -1.11
C PRO A 90 1.26 15.39 0.29
N ILE A 91 1.65 16.15 1.32
CA ILE A 91 1.24 15.89 2.72
C ILE A 91 -0.29 15.93 2.86
N LEU A 92 -0.92 16.91 2.21
CA LEU A 92 -2.37 17.06 2.16
C LEU A 92 -2.85 16.53 0.81
N SER A 93 -3.58 15.44 0.83
CA SER A 93 -4.10 14.77 -0.35
C SER A 93 -5.52 14.27 -0.10
N GLY A 94 -6.24 13.90 -1.17
CA GLY A 94 -7.54 13.22 -1.08
C GLY A 94 -7.46 11.78 -0.56
N SER A 95 -6.28 11.31 -0.11
CA SER A 95 -6.07 10.00 0.53
C SER A 95 -6.59 8.78 -0.25
N PHE A 96 -6.65 8.90 -1.59
CA PHE A 96 -7.20 7.89 -2.50
C PHE A 96 -8.66 7.52 -2.20
N GLU A 97 -9.48 8.42 -1.65
CA GLU A 97 -10.85 8.11 -1.24
C GLU A 97 -11.69 7.53 -2.37
N GLN A 98 -11.63 8.14 -3.57
CA GLN A 98 -12.39 7.69 -4.74
C GLN A 98 -11.91 6.33 -5.23
N GLU A 99 -10.61 6.16 -5.38
CA GLU A 99 -10.01 4.91 -5.87
C GLU A 99 -10.19 3.75 -4.89
N LEU A 100 -10.24 4.04 -3.58
CA LEU A 100 -10.54 3.06 -2.55
C LEU A 100 -12.03 2.69 -2.52
N GLU A 101 -12.93 3.61 -2.85
CA GLU A 101 -14.36 3.31 -3.05
C GLU A 101 -14.57 2.40 -4.26
N GLU A 102 -13.87 2.66 -5.37
CA GLU A 102 -13.88 1.80 -6.55
C GLU A 102 -13.41 0.38 -6.23
N LEU A 103 -12.33 0.24 -5.46
CA LEU A 103 -11.85 -1.07 -4.99
C LEU A 103 -12.89 -1.78 -4.12
N ARG A 104 -13.51 -1.09 -3.17
CA ARG A 104 -14.56 -1.70 -2.30
C ARG A 104 -15.74 -2.18 -3.13
N ALA A 105 -16.24 -1.34 -4.04
CA ALA A 105 -17.34 -1.70 -4.92
C ALA A 105 -17.01 -2.91 -5.80
N PHE A 106 -15.76 -3.01 -6.28
CA PHE A 106 -15.29 -4.18 -7.04
C PHE A 106 -15.27 -5.45 -6.20
N VAL A 107 -14.72 -5.40 -4.99
CA VAL A 107 -14.63 -6.56 -4.07
C VAL A 107 -16.02 -7.04 -3.65
N ASP A 108 -16.96 -6.12 -3.40
CA ASP A 108 -18.35 -6.46 -3.05
C ASP A 108 -19.06 -7.17 -4.22
N GLN A 109 -18.80 -6.76 -5.46
CA GLN A 109 -19.33 -7.43 -6.66
C GLN A 109 -18.67 -8.79 -6.90
N GLU A 110 -17.37 -8.93 -6.62
CA GLU A 110 -16.63 -10.18 -6.75
C GLU A 110 -17.13 -11.23 -5.75
N GLY A 111 -17.39 -10.85 -4.50
CA GLY A 111 -17.90 -11.75 -3.47
C GLY A 111 -19.39 -12.10 -3.60
N ALA A 112 -20.14 -11.35 -4.43
CA ALA A 112 -21.54 -11.64 -4.73
C ALA A 112 -21.73 -12.64 -5.89
N ASN A 113 -20.68 -12.89 -6.67
CA ASN A 113 -20.64 -13.87 -7.76
C ASN A 113 -20.04 -15.21 -7.29
#